data_AF-A0A2H0K773-F1
#
_entry.id   AF-A0A2H0K773-F1
#
_cell.length_a   1.000
_cell.length_b   1.000
_cell.length_c   1.000
_cell.angle_alpha   90.00
_cell.angle_beta   90.00
_cell.angle_gamma   90.00
#
_symmetry.space_group_name_H-M   'P 1'
#
loop_
_entity.id
_entity.type
_entity.pdbx_description
1 polymer ?
#
loop_
_entity_poly.entity_id
_entity_poly.type
_entity_poly.pdbx_seq_one_letter_code
_entity_poly.pdbx_strand_id
1 'polypeptide(L)' 'RSFDFILKTPPASNLILKAIGIEKGSGKNVTSKVGKISRAQIKEIAEKKMEDLNANDIDAAMRIIEGSARSMGVEVKG' A
#
# COMPACT_ATOMS: atom_id res chain seq x y z
N ARG A 1 20.10 -28.31 -7.72
CA ARG A 1 19.22 -27.58 -6.79
C ARG A 1 19.10 -26.17 -7.35
N SER A 2 18.06 -25.92 -8.14
CA SER A 2 17.86 -24.65 -8.84
C SER A 2 16.90 -23.78 -8.03
N PHE A 3 17.18 -22.48 -7.96
CA PHE A 3 16.31 -21.50 -7.32
C PHE A 3 15.86 -20.51 -8.39
N ASP A 4 14.56 -20.47 -8.64
CA ASP A 4 13.94 -19.45 -9.49
C ASP A 4 13.67 -18.20 -8.65
N PHE A 5 14.25 -17.08 -9.07
CA PHE A 5 13.98 -15.77 -8.50
C PHE A 5 13.05 -15.00 -9.43
N ILE A 6 11.86 -14.67 -8.94
CA ILE A 6 10.89 -13.83 -9.63
C ILE A 6 10.95 -12.42 -9.03
N LEU A 7 11.25 -11.42 -9.86
CA LEU A 7 11.22 -10.02 -9.48
C LEU A 7 9.77 -9.52 -9.54
N LYS A 8 9.12 -9.40 -8.38
CA LYS A 8 7.77 -8.83 -8.23
C LYS A 8 7.82 -7.32 -8.06
N THR A 9 6.69 -6.63 -8.25
CA THR A 9 6.62 -5.20 -7.92
C THR A 9 6.95 -4.92 -6.46
N PRO A 10 7.50 -3.72 -6.17
CA PRO A 10 7.77 -3.28 -4.81
C PRO A 10 6.55 -3.42 -3.91
N PRO A 11 6.74 -3.77 -2.63
CA PRO A 11 5.64 -4.02 -1.69
C PRO A 11 4.73 -2.79 -1.56
N ALA A 12 3.44 -3.03 -1.30
CA ALA A 12 2.44 -1.98 -1.17
C ALA A 12 2.86 -0.92 -0.13
N SER A 13 3.48 -1.36 0.98
CA SER A 13 4.04 -0.51 2.02
C SER A 13 4.97 0.57 1.47
N ASN A 14 5.90 0.20 0.59
CA ASN A 14 6.86 1.14 0.02
C ASN A 14 6.19 2.12 -0.95
N LEU A 15 5.19 1.68 -1.70
CA LEU A 15 4.43 2.55 -2.60
C LEU A 15 3.59 3.57 -1.82
N ILE A 16 2.95 3.13 -0.74
CA ILE A 16 2.19 4.02 0.16
C ILE A 16 3.12 5.03 0.82
N LEU A 17 4.26 4.58 1.37
CA LEU A 17 5.29 5.44 1.98
C LEU A 17 5.82 6.50 0.99
N LYS A 18 6.08 6.11 -0.26
CA LYS A 18 6.45 7.05 -1.34
C LYS A 18 5.35 8.04 -1.67
N ALA A 19 4.09 7.61 -1.72
CA ALA A 19 2.96 8.48 -2.03
C ALA A 19 2.71 9.53 -0.93
N ILE A 20 3.00 9.20 0.34
CA ILE A 20 2.88 10.13 1.46
C ILE A 20 4.18 10.86 1.81
N GLY A 21 5.31 10.51 1.16
CA GLY A 21 6.61 11.12 1.39
C GLY A 21 7.23 10.82 2.76
N ILE A 22 6.91 9.67 3.38
CA ILE A 22 7.43 9.28 4.70
C ILE A 22 8.33 8.07 4.55
N GLU A 23 9.46 8.04 5.25
CA GLU A 23 10.43 6.93 5.16
C GLU A 23 10.10 5.74 6.07
N LYS A 24 9.31 5.93 7.13
CA LYS A 24 8.92 4.88 8.09
C LYS A 24 7.43 4.90 8.43
N GLY A 25 6.84 3.71 8.47
CA GLY A 25 5.49 3.49 9.00
C GLY A 25 5.43 3.68 10.52
N SER A 26 4.21 3.66 11.07
CA SER A 26 4.01 3.83 12.51
C SER A 26 4.43 2.56 13.24
N GLY A 27 5.39 2.69 14.16
CA GLY A 27 5.71 1.61 15.10
C GLY A 27 4.58 1.29 16.08
N LYS A 28 3.58 2.18 16.22
CA LYS A 28 2.38 1.99 17.04
C LYS A 28 1.15 2.55 16.32
N ASN A 29 0.64 1.79 15.36
CA ASN A 29 -0.50 2.15 14.51
C ASN A 29 -1.76 2.62 15.27
N VAL A 30 -2.05 2.08 16.46
CA VAL A 30 -3.21 2.49 17.29
C VAL A 30 -2.99 3.85 17.96
N THR A 31 -1.74 4.17 18.34
CA THR A 31 -1.42 5.35 19.18
C THR A 31 -0.89 6.53 18.38
N SER A 32 -0.27 6.29 17.22
CA SER A 32 0.34 7.34 16.40
C SER A 32 0.07 7.04 14.93
N LYS A 33 -0.80 7.83 14.32
CA LYS A 33 -0.99 7.78 12.87
C LYS A 33 0.13 8.55 12.19
N VAL A 34 0.81 7.94 11.22
CA VAL A 34 1.89 8.58 10.45
C VAL A 34 1.39 8.86 9.04
N GLY A 35 1.06 10.11 8.79
CA GLY A 35 0.64 10.58 7.47
C GLY A 35 -0.80 10.26 7.10
N LYS A 36 -1.21 10.86 5.97
CA LYS A 36 -2.52 10.69 5.38
C LYS A 36 -2.34 10.38 3.90
N ILE A 37 -3.14 9.45 3.39
CA ILE A 37 -3.17 9.13 1.95
C ILE A 37 -4.57 9.43 1.41
N SER A 38 -4.63 9.99 0.20
CA SER A 38 -5.90 10.25 -0.49
C SER A 38 -6.37 9.03 -1.29
N ARG A 39 -7.68 8.92 -1.50
CA ARG A 39 -8.25 7.87 -2.37
C ARG A 39 -7.67 7.89 -3.80
N ALA A 40 -7.37 9.08 -4.35
CA ALA A 40 -6.74 9.19 -5.66
C ALA A 40 -5.37 8.50 -5.71
N GLN A 41 -4.53 8.72 -4.68
CA GLN A 41 -3.23 8.07 -4.57
C GLN A 41 -3.35 6.56 -4.36
N ILE A 42 -4.34 6.11 -3.58
CA ILE A 42 -4.62 4.68 -3.41
C ILE A 42 -4.99 4.05 -4.75
N LYS A 43 -5.82 4.72 -5.55
CA LYS A 43 -6.20 4.23 -6.89
C LYS A 43 -4.98 4.08 -7.79
N GLU A 44 -4.11 5.07 -7.87
CA GLU A 44 -2.87 4.98 -8.66
C GLU A 44 -1.96 3.83 -8.20
N ILE A 45 -1.84 3.62 -6.89
CA ILE A 45 -1.04 2.51 -6.33
C ILE A 45 -1.70 1.16 -6.65
N ALA A 46 -3.02 1.09 -6.54
CA ALA A 46 -3.80 -0.11 -6.84
C ALA A 46 -3.68 -0.48 -8.33
N GLU A 47 -3.78 0.48 -9.24
CA GLU A 47 -3.58 0.27 -10.68
C GLU A 47 -2.15 -0.20 -10.99
N LYS A 48 -1.13 0.45 -10.41
CA LYS A 48 0.27 0.04 -10.60
C LYS A 48 0.59 -1.34 -10.03
N LYS A 49 -0.13 -1.78 -9.00
CA LYS A 49 0.09 -3.06 -8.34
C LYS A 49 -0.94 -4.12 -8.74
N MET A 50 -1.89 -3.80 -9.62
CA MET A 50 -3.00 -4.67 -9.98
C MET A 50 -2.51 -6.01 -10.53
N GLU A 51 -1.45 -5.99 -11.33
CA GLU A 51 -0.84 -7.19 -11.93
C GLU A 51 -0.22 -8.15 -10.89
N ASP A 52 0.14 -7.63 -9.71
CA ASP A 52 0.71 -8.40 -8.60
C ASP A 52 -0.29 -8.65 -7.45
N LEU A 53 -1.50 -8.10 -7.55
CA LEU A 53 -2.56 -8.26 -6.56
C LEU A 53 -3.53 -9.34 -7.02
N ASN A 54 -4.02 -10.14 -6.06
CA ASN A 54 -5.11 -11.08 -6.30
C ASN A 54 -6.49 -10.39 -6.27
N ALA A 55 -6.58 -9.16 -6.78
CA ALA A 55 -7.82 -8.40 -6.83
C ALA A 55 -8.57 -8.66 -8.13
N ASN A 56 -9.89 -8.78 -8.07
CA ASN A 56 -10.73 -8.99 -9.26
C ASN A 56 -11.10 -7.67 -9.95
N ASP A 57 -11.07 -6.58 -9.20
CA ASP A 57 -11.53 -5.25 -9.57
C ASP A 57 -10.68 -4.17 -8.89
N ILE A 58 -10.68 -2.96 -9.46
CA ILE A 58 -9.90 -1.83 -8.94
C ILE A 58 -10.35 -1.48 -7.51
N ASP A 59 -11.65 -1.60 -7.19
CA ASP A 59 -12.16 -1.34 -5.84
C ASP A 59 -11.63 -2.35 -4.82
N ALA A 60 -11.57 -3.64 -5.15
CA ALA A 60 -10.91 -4.64 -4.31
C ALA A 60 -9.41 -4.36 -4.15
N ALA A 61 -8.72 -3.97 -5.23
CA ALA A 61 -7.31 -3.60 -5.15
C ALA A 61 -7.10 -2.39 -4.23
N MET A 62 -7.93 -1.35 -4.35
CA MET A 62 -7.92 -0.21 -3.45
C MET A 62 -8.13 -0.63 -2.00
N ARG A 63 -9.08 -1.53 -1.70
CA ARG A 63 -9.29 -2.05 -0.34
C ARG A 63 -8.07 -2.78 0.24
N ILE A 64 -7.34 -3.53 -0.59
CA ILE A 64 -6.09 -4.20 -0.16
C ILE A 64 -5.02 -3.16 0.20
N ILE A 65 -4.88 -2.12 -0.61
CA ILE A 65 -3.96 -1.01 -0.36
C ILE A 65 -4.39 -0.20 0.87
N GLU A 66 -5.68 0.07 1.05
CA GLU A 66 -6.25 0.73 2.24
C GLU A 66 -5.97 -0.06 3.51
N GLY A 67 -6.15 -1.39 3.48
CA GLY A 67 -5.82 -2.27 4.61
C GLY A 67 -4.34 -2.20 4.97
N SER A 68 -3.47 -2.18 3.95
CA SER A 68 -2.02 -2.02 4.14
C SER A 68 -1.68 -0.67 4.75
N ALA A 69 -2.28 0.42 4.24
CA ALA A 69 -2.11 1.77 4.77
C ALA A 69 -2.54 1.85 6.25
N ARG A 70 -3.70 1.30 6.59
CA ARG A 70 -4.21 1.25 7.97
C ARG A 70 -3.29 0.48 8.90
N SER A 71 -2.76 -0.67 8.46
CA SER A 71 -1.82 -1.46 9.27
C SER A 71 -0.53 -0.70 9.58
N MET A 72 -0.07 0.15 8.65
CA MET A 72 1.09 1.01 8.85
C MET A 72 0.80 2.28 9.66
N GLY A 73 -0.45 2.50 10.08
CA GLY A 73 -0.86 3.72 10.78
C GLY A 73 -1.04 4.92 9.85
N VAL A 74 -1.21 4.72 8.55
CA VAL A 74 -1.55 5.79 7.60
C VAL A 74 -3.07 5.96 7.57
N GLU A 75 -3.54 7.21 7.70
CA GLU A 75 -4.97 7.51 7.64
C GLU A 75 -5.43 7.71 6.20
N VAL A 76 -6.43 6.94 5.78
CA VAL A 76 -7.06 7.13 4.46
C VAL A 76 -8.08 8.26 4.57
N LYS A 77 -7.83 9.38 3.89
CA LYS A 77 -8.84 10.43 3.71
C LYS A 77 -9.78 9.99 2.58
N GLY A 78 -10.98 9.60 2.98
CA GLY A 78 -12.08 9.19 2.12
C GLY A 78 -12.79 10.34 1.43
#